data_AF-A0A926BZ79-F1
#
_entry.id   AF-A0A926BZ79-F1
#
_cell.length_a   1.000
_cell.length_b   1.000
_cell.length_c   1.000
_cell.angle_alpha   90.00
_cell.angle_beta   90.00
_cell.angle_gamma   90.00
#
_symmetry.space_group_name_H-M   'P 1'
#
loop_
_entity.id
_entity.type
_entity.pdbx_description
1 polymer ?
#
loop_
_entity_poly.entity_id
_entity_poly.type
_entity_poly.pdbx_seq_one_letter_code
_entity_poly.pdbx_strand_id
1 'polypeptide(L)'
;MKRIAVFTSGGDAPGMNACIRAVVRGSVYHGIEVFGIRRGYNGMINGDIFQMTSHSVSNIVQRGGTILKSASSKEFMTPEGRFKAHEQIQKFGIEGLVAIGGNGTFTGATIFYDEFGIPTVGAPGTIDNDLFGTDYTIGFDTAVNTALEAIDKIRDTADSHDRIFLIEVMGRDSGYIAIQSGIAGGAELVMVPEVLTPLPEIVETLRTGWSRQKSSSIIIVAEGDEEGKAKEVAEQIRQQLDSDIDMRVTTLGHIQRGGIPTAYDRILGSRLGLGALEGLMAGEKNVMAGVVNNELVYTPFRDTIRLPKPISEDLLRMVKILSV
;
A
#
# COMPACT_ATOMS: atom_id res chain seq x y z
N MET A 1 13.43 21.32 16.66
CA MET A 1 13.93 19.97 16.97
C MET A 1 15.39 19.84 16.56
N LYS A 2 16.23 19.11 17.30
CA LYS A 2 17.63 18.87 16.93
C LYS A 2 17.89 17.47 16.36
N ARG A 3 17.15 16.47 16.86
CA ARG A 3 17.33 15.06 16.47
C ARG A 3 16.00 14.40 16.19
N ILE A 4 15.90 13.74 15.04
CA ILE A 4 14.74 12.91 14.71
C ILE A 4 15.17 11.51 14.29
N ALA A 5 14.23 10.58 14.24
CA ALA A 5 14.46 9.28 13.62
C ALA A 5 13.41 8.93 12.58
N VAL A 6 13.80 8.17 11.56
CA VAL A 6 12.92 7.65 10.51
C VAL A 6 12.95 6.12 10.51
N PHE A 7 11.80 5.50 10.31
CA PHE A 7 11.69 4.05 10.25
C PHE A 7 10.58 3.60 9.30
N THR A 8 10.71 2.38 8.79
CA THR A 8 9.67 1.70 8.02
C THR A 8 9.11 0.52 8.80
N SER A 9 7.80 0.33 8.76
CA SER A 9 7.10 -0.79 9.40
C SER A 9 5.90 -1.24 8.55
N GLY A 10 5.40 -2.46 8.77
CA GLY A 10 4.36 -3.08 7.95
C GLY A 10 4.89 -3.80 6.70
N GLY A 11 4.01 -4.09 5.74
CA GLY A 11 4.43 -4.60 4.43
C GLY A 11 5.25 -3.54 3.70
N ASP A 12 6.31 -3.94 3.00
CA ASP A 12 7.07 -3.01 2.17
C ASP A 12 6.28 -2.60 0.93
N ALA A 13 6.52 -1.37 0.47
CA ALA A 13 5.86 -0.80 -0.69
C ALA A 13 6.89 -0.04 -1.55
N PRO A 14 6.80 -0.12 -2.90
CA PRO A 14 7.70 0.60 -3.77
C PRO A 14 7.63 2.11 -3.53
N GLY A 15 8.77 2.75 -3.27
CA GLY A 15 8.83 4.21 -3.01
C GLY A 15 9.08 4.57 -1.55
N MET A 16 9.04 3.61 -0.61
CA MET A 16 9.48 3.83 0.78
C MET A 16 10.90 4.40 0.85
N ASN A 17 11.82 3.95 -0.02
CA ASN A 17 13.18 4.49 -0.10
C ASN A 17 13.23 5.95 -0.58
N ALA A 18 12.30 6.38 -1.46
CA ALA A 18 12.20 7.77 -1.87
C ALA A 18 11.75 8.66 -0.69
N CYS A 19 10.81 8.16 0.12
CA CYS A 19 10.38 8.81 1.35
C CYS A 19 11.50 8.91 2.39
N ILE A 20 12.20 7.82 2.69
CA ILE A 20 13.39 7.83 3.58
C ILE A 20 14.42 8.85 3.09
N ARG A 21 14.71 8.85 1.78
CA ARG A 21 15.65 9.80 1.17
C ARG A 21 15.22 11.24 1.40
N ALA A 22 13.94 11.56 1.20
CA ALA A 22 13.43 12.92 1.38
C ALA A 22 13.52 13.37 2.83
N VAL A 23 13.15 12.52 3.79
CA VAL A 23 13.31 12.81 5.23
C VAL A 23 14.79 13.10 5.53
N VAL A 24 15.70 12.20 5.16
CA VAL A 24 17.13 12.35 5.49
C VAL A 24 17.75 13.58 4.84
N ARG A 25 17.47 13.82 3.55
CA ARG A 25 18.00 14.99 2.83
C ARG A 25 17.41 16.29 3.35
N GLY A 26 16.11 16.31 3.67
CA GLY A 26 15.45 17.46 4.30
C GLY A 26 16.03 17.76 5.67
N SER A 27 16.25 16.74 6.51
CA SER A 27 16.85 16.94 7.84
C SER A 27 18.25 17.54 7.75
N VAL A 28 19.08 17.02 6.84
CA VAL A 28 20.42 17.58 6.59
C VAL A 28 20.34 19.04 6.11
N TYR A 29 19.39 19.36 5.23
CA TYR A 29 19.18 20.73 4.75
C TYR A 29 18.79 21.70 5.88
N HIS A 30 17.96 21.25 6.83
CA HIS A 30 17.55 22.05 7.99
C HIS A 30 18.51 21.99 9.19
N GLY A 31 19.67 21.33 9.05
CA GLY A 31 20.65 21.19 10.14
C GLY A 31 20.17 20.30 11.29
N ILE A 32 19.25 19.37 11.02
CA ILE A 32 18.70 18.40 11.98
C ILE A 32 19.46 17.08 11.84
N GLU A 33 19.91 16.50 12.95
CA GLU A 33 20.48 15.15 12.94
C GLU A 33 19.37 14.12 12.78
N VAL A 34 19.54 13.20 11.85
CA VAL A 34 18.56 12.16 11.53
C VAL A 34 19.14 10.78 11.79
N PHE A 35 18.36 9.94 12.43
CA PHE A 35 18.69 8.54 12.72
C PHE A 35 17.78 7.61 11.94
N GLY A 36 18.33 6.51 11.43
CA GLY A 36 17.56 5.42 10.83
C GLY A 36 17.34 4.34 11.86
N ILE A 37 16.10 3.86 11.99
CA ILE A 37 15.78 2.68 12.81
C ILE A 37 15.51 1.51 11.86
N ARG A 38 16.31 0.46 11.96
CA ARG A 38 16.14 -0.73 11.13
C ARG A 38 15.01 -1.63 11.64
N ARG A 39 14.34 -2.37 10.76
CA ARG A 39 13.31 -3.37 11.12
C ARG A 39 12.18 -2.79 11.98
N GLY A 40 11.83 -1.52 11.75
CA GLY A 40 10.76 -0.81 12.44
C GLY A 40 10.85 -0.88 13.96
N TYR A 41 9.73 -1.17 14.62
CA TYR A 41 9.64 -1.25 16.07
C TYR A 41 10.58 -2.29 16.71
N ASN A 42 10.90 -3.39 16.02
CA ASN A 42 11.86 -4.36 16.55
C ASN A 42 13.26 -3.76 16.68
N GLY A 43 13.74 -2.98 15.70
CA GLY A 43 15.03 -2.32 15.86
C GLY A 43 14.97 -1.16 16.84
N MET A 44 13.82 -0.52 17.01
CA MET A 44 13.64 0.49 18.06
C MET A 44 13.84 -0.11 19.46
N ILE A 45 13.23 -1.27 19.73
CA ILE A 45 13.40 -2.02 20.99
C ILE A 45 14.86 -2.45 21.19
N ASN A 46 15.49 -2.98 20.14
CA ASN A 46 16.84 -3.54 20.21
C ASN A 46 17.96 -2.50 20.08
N GLY A 47 17.63 -1.22 19.86
CA GLY A 47 18.62 -0.17 19.62
C GLY A 47 19.38 -0.29 18.29
N ASP A 48 18.80 -0.92 17.26
CA ASP A 48 19.33 -0.92 15.88
C ASP A 48 19.04 0.44 15.21
N ILE A 49 19.64 1.47 15.82
CA ILE A 49 19.49 2.89 15.51
C ILE A 49 20.87 3.44 15.15
N PHE A 50 20.98 4.08 14.00
CA PHE A 50 22.24 4.62 13.50
C PHE A 50 22.04 5.97 12.84
N GLN A 51 23.03 6.85 12.96
CA GLN A 51 22.96 8.17 12.33
C GLN A 51 22.98 8.00 10.80
N MET A 52 22.06 8.69 10.14
CA MET A 52 21.98 8.75 8.68
C MET A 52 22.50 10.11 8.21
N THR A 53 23.19 10.08 7.08
CA THR A 53 23.69 11.28 6.40
C THR A 53 23.13 11.35 5.00
N SER A 54 23.38 12.48 4.34
CA SER A 54 23.16 12.64 2.89
C SER A 54 23.73 11.45 2.09
N HIS A 55 24.90 10.94 2.46
CA HIS A 55 25.51 9.79 1.78
C HIS A 55 24.75 8.48 2.00
N SER A 56 24.19 8.26 3.20
CA SER A 56 23.45 7.04 3.58
C SER A 56 22.23 6.77 2.71
N VAL A 57 21.69 7.78 2.03
CA VAL A 57 20.53 7.69 1.13
C VAL A 57 20.88 7.95 -0.35
N SER A 58 22.15 7.75 -0.71
CA SER A 58 22.59 7.86 -2.11
C SER A 58 22.14 6.64 -2.90
N ASN A 59 21.66 6.87 -4.13
CA ASN A 59 21.32 5.80 -5.07
C ASN A 59 20.24 4.81 -4.58
N ILE A 60 19.28 5.28 -3.77
CA ILE A 60 18.17 4.45 -3.25
C ILE A 60 16.79 4.84 -3.83
N VAL A 61 16.65 6.00 -4.47
CA VAL A 61 15.34 6.55 -4.87
C VAL A 61 14.57 5.64 -5.83
N GLN A 62 15.29 4.89 -6.66
CA GLN A 62 14.76 3.95 -7.64
C GLN A 62 14.65 2.51 -7.14
N ARG A 63 15.06 2.24 -5.89
CA ARG A 63 15.04 0.87 -5.34
C ARG A 63 13.68 0.59 -4.73
N GLY A 64 13.11 -0.57 -5.06
CA GLY A 64 11.99 -1.17 -4.33
C GLY A 64 12.35 -1.52 -2.89
N GLY A 65 11.34 -1.94 -2.12
CA GLY A 65 11.48 -2.27 -0.70
C GLY A 65 11.94 -1.09 0.16
N THR A 66 12.63 -1.40 1.26
CA THR A 66 13.16 -0.41 2.21
C THR A 66 14.58 -0.76 2.66
N ILE A 67 15.51 0.21 2.59
CA ILE A 67 16.88 0.06 3.11
C ILE A 67 16.95 -0.09 4.63
N LEU A 68 15.90 0.35 5.34
CA LEU A 68 15.78 0.19 6.78
C LEU A 68 15.22 -1.19 7.13
N LYS A 69 14.72 -1.96 6.17
CA LYS A 69 13.95 -3.20 6.38
C LYS A 69 12.65 -2.92 7.15
N SER A 70 11.75 -3.88 7.11
CA SER A 70 10.53 -3.85 7.91
C SER A 70 10.38 -5.16 8.68
N ALA A 71 9.68 -5.11 9.81
CA ALA A 71 9.31 -6.29 10.58
C ALA A 71 8.04 -6.01 11.41
N SER A 72 7.17 -7.02 11.52
CA SER A 72 6.13 -7.04 12.54
C SER A 72 6.75 -7.22 13.92
N SER A 73 6.27 -6.48 14.93
CA SER A 73 6.78 -6.57 16.29
C SER A 73 5.66 -6.96 17.26
N LYS A 74 5.66 -8.23 17.71
CA LYS A 74 4.77 -8.67 18.79
C LYS A 74 5.18 -8.06 20.13
N GLU A 75 6.48 -7.88 20.35
CA GLU A 75 7.00 -7.28 21.58
C GLU A 75 6.54 -5.82 21.74
N PHE A 76 6.48 -5.04 20.66
CA PHE A 76 5.97 -3.67 20.73
C PHE A 76 4.46 -3.58 21.06
N MET A 77 3.72 -4.69 20.96
CA MET A 77 2.33 -4.74 21.43
C MET A 77 2.22 -4.77 22.96
N THR A 78 3.32 -5.07 23.67
CA THR A 78 3.34 -5.08 25.14
C THR A 78 3.90 -3.76 25.69
N PRO A 79 3.44 -3.32 26.89
CA PRO A 79 4.01 -2.14 27.55
C PRO A 79 5.52 -2.25 27.79
N GLU A 80 6.03 -3.44 28.09
CA GLU A 80 7.45 -3.68 28.34
C GLU A 80 8.30 -3.45 27.08
N GLY A 81 7.82 -3.93 25.92
CA GLY A 81 8.48 -3.68 24.65
C GLY A 81 8.51 -2.20 24.31
N ARG A 82 7.40 -1.49 24.50
CA ARG A 82 7.35 -0.04 24.26
C ARG A 82 8.23 0.75 25.22
N PHE A 83 8.30 0.33 26.49
CA PHE A 83 9.22 0.94 27.46
C PHE A 83 10.69 0.81 27.03
N LYS A 84 11.13 -0.39 26.61
CA LYS A 84 12.50 -0.59 26.08
C LYS A 84 12.77 0.28 24.85
N ALA A 85 11.80 0.38 23.94
CA ALA A 85 11.89 1.25 22.77
C ALA A 85 12.04 2.72 23.18
N HIS A 86 11.28 3.17 24.18
CA HIS A 86 11.40 4.52 24.73
C HIS A 86 12.78 4.80 25.32
N GLU A 87 13.36 3.86 26.09
CA GLU A 87 14.71 3.98 26.62
C GLU A 87 15.74 4.19 25.50
N GLN A 88 15.60 3.49 24.37
CA GLN A 88 16.49 3.71 23.22
C GLN A 88 16.27 5.10 22.61
N ILE A 89 15.03 5.53 22.38
CA ILE A 89 14.73 6.88 21.87
C ILE A 89 15.36 7.97 22.75
N GLN A 90 15.24 7.85 24.08
CA GLN A 90 15.87 8.76 25.03
C GLN A 90 17.39 8.70 24.97
N LYS A 91 17.99 7.49 24.91
CA LYS A 91 19.44 7.30 24.85
C LYS A 91 20.09 7.99 23.65
N PHE A 92 19.44 7.99 22.49
CA PHE A 92 19.92 8.69 21.30
C PHE A 92 19.54 10.19 21.28
N GLY A 93 18.70 10.62 22.23
CA GLY A 93 18.20 12.00 22.32
C GLY A 93 17.26 12.35 21.16
N ILE A 94 16.50 11.38 20.65
CA ILE A 94 15.56 11.57 19.54
C ILE A 94 14.32 12.30 20.06
N GLU A 95 14.00 13.44 19.45
CA GLU A 95 12.91 14.34 19.87
C GLU A 95 11.60 14.07 19.10
N GLY A 96 11.63 13.30 18.02
CA GLY A 96 10.45 12.88 17.29
C GLY A 96 10.74 11.91 16.15
N LEU A 97 9.67 11.34 15.60
CA LEU A 97 9.72 10.19 14.70
C LEU A 97 8.99 10.47 13.38
N VAL A 98 9.59 10.06 12.27
CA VAL A 98 8.90 9.89 10.99
C VAL A 98 8.62 8.41 10.78
N ALA A 99 7.34 8.03 10.77
CA ALA A 99 6.89 6.66 10.64
C ALA A 99 6.38 6.40 9.22
N ILE A 100 7.02 5.50 8.47
CA ILE A 100 6.61 5.16 7.10
C ILE A 100 5.96 3.77 7.12
N GLY A 101 4.67 3.69 6.80
CA GLY A 101 3.95 2.42 6.84
C GLY A 101 2.44 2.58 6.69
N GLY A 102 1.70 1.55 7.09
CA GLY A 102 0.24 1.49 7.05
C GLY A 102 -0.43 1.55 8.42
N ASN A 103 -1.66 1.04 8.51
CA ASN A 103 -2.51 1.04 9.71
C ASN A 103 -1.78 0.59 10.99
N GLY A 104 -1.14 -0.59 10.97
CA GLY A 104 -0.42 -1.11 12.15
C GLY A 104 0.74 -0.23 12.60
N THR A 105 1.39 0.47 11.67
CA THR A 105 2.47 1.42 11.98
C THR A 105 1.92 2.61 12.75
N PHE A 106 0.84 3.22 12.28
CA PHE A 106 0.23 4.40 12.92
C PHE A 106 -0.47 4.05 14.24
N THR A 107 -1.03 2.85 14.38
CA THR A 107 -1.52 2.34 15.66
C THR A 107 -0.41 2.30 16.70
N GLY A 108 0.74 1.69 16.34
CA GLY A 108 1.89 1.64 17.23
C GLY A 108 2.41 3.02 17.63
N ALA A 109 2.46 3.97 16.68
CA ALA A 109 2.91 5.33 16.92
C ALA A 109 1.96 6.10 17.85
N THR A 110 0.64 5.92 17.68
CA THR A 110 -0.39 6.53 18.53
C THR A 110 -0.24 6.08 19.97
N ILE A 111 -0.11 4.76 20.21
CA ILE A 111 0.09 4.20 21.56
C ILE A 111 1.40 4.72 22.16
N PHE A 112 2.48 4.74 21.37
CA PHE A 112 3.79 5.19 21.85
C PHE A 112 3.79 6.67 22.25
N TYR A 113 3.07 7.53 21.53
CA TYR A 113 2.84 8.92 21.93
C TYR A 113 1.97 9.03 23.17
N ASP A 114 0.87 8.28 23.26
CA ASP A 114 -0.04 8.35 24.40
C ASP A 114 0.68 7.93 25.72
N GLU A 115 1.65 7.01 25.64
CA GLU A 115 2.44 6.56 26.80
C GLU A 115 3.66 7.45 27.12
N PHE A 116 4.37 7.93 26.10
CA PHE A 116 5.69 8.56 26.30
C PHE A 116 5.84 9.96 25.70
N GLY A 117 4.80 10.47 25.03
CA GLY A 117 4.77 11.82 24.46
C GLY A 117 5.70 12.06 23.28
N ILE A 118 6.21 11.00 22.61
CA ILE A 118 7.13 11.13 21.48
C ILE A 118 6.38 11.54 20.20
N PRO A 119 6.52 12.80 19.73
CA PRO A 119 5.76 13.28 18.57
C PRO A 119 6.16 12.50 17.32
N THR A 120 5.14 12.04 16.60
CA THR A 120 5.31 11.24 15.39
C THR A 120 4.49 11.82 14.26
N VAL A 121 5.09 11.98 13.07
CA VAL A 121 4.36 12.25 11.83
C VAL A 121 4.55 11.09 10.87
N GLY A 122 3.45 10.60 10.31
CA GLY A 122 3.45 9.43 9.45
C GLY A 122 3.47 9.78 7.97
N ALA A 123 4.03 8.88 7.17
CA ALA A 123 3.84 8.88 5.71
C ALA A 123 3.22 7.54 5.28
N PRO A 124 2.15 7.56 4.47
CA PRO A 124 1.41 6.36 4.07
C PRO A 124 2.23 5.47 3.12
N GLY A 125 2.95 4.50 3.67
CA GLY A 125 3.74 3.51 2.93
C GLY A 125 3.02 2.17 2.88
N THR A 126 2.14 1.98 1.91
CA THR A 126 1.39 0.74 1.70
C THR A 126 0.91 0.68 0.25
N ILE A 127 0.78 -0.52 -0.31
CA ILE A 127 0.18 -0.72 -1.64
C ILE A 127 -1.36 -0.73 -1.59
N ASP A 128 -1.95 -0.96 -0.41
CA ASP A 128 -3.39 -1.22 -0.27
C ASP A 128 -4.25 0.02 -0.59
N ASN A 129 -3.68 1.22 -0.46
CA ASN A 129 -4.35 2.51 -0.66
C ASN A 129 -5.59 2.74 0.21
N ASP A 130 -5.65 2.08 1.37
CA ASP A 130 -6.76 1.99 2.32
C ASP A 130 -6.78 3.09 3.40
N LEU A 131 -5.78 3.98 3.43
CA LEU A 131 -5.62 4.99 4.47
C LEU A 131 -6.47 6.25 4.18
N PHE A 132 -7.29 6.66 5.14
CA PHE A 132 -8.04 7.91 5.06
C PHE A 132 -7.11 9.13 5.22
N GLY A 133 -7.43 10.24 4.54
CA GLY A 133 -6.62 11.47 4.58
C GLY A 133 -5.52 11.54 3.50
N THR A 134 -5.57 10.68 2.49
CA THR A 134 -4.73 10.76 1.29
C THR A 134 -5.44 10.15 0.08
N ASP A 135 -5.31 10.77 -1.09
CA ASP A 135 -5.84 10.24 -2.36
C ASP A 135 -5.10 8.96 -2.77
N TYR A 136 -3.78 8.94 -2.54
CA TYR A 136 -2.90 7.82 -2.87
C TYR A 136 -1.88 7.55 -1.76
N THR A 137 -1.55 6.27 -1.58
CA THR A 137 -0.46 5.83 -0.69
C THR A 137 0.79 5.48 -1.51
N ILE A 138 1.96 5.57 -0.88
CA ILE A 138 3.25 5.28 -1.52
C ILE A 138 3.31 3.79 -1.84
N GLY A 139 3.43 3.48 -3.13
CA GLY A 139 3.56 2.14 -3.68
C GLY A 139 2.31 1.63 -4.38
N PHE A 140 1.18 2.32 -4.23
CA PHE A 140 -0.07 1.94 -4.88
C PHE A 140 0.05 1.97 -6.41
N ASP A 141 0.57 3.05 -6.98
CA ASP A 141 0.71 3.20 -8.43
C ASP A 141 1.64 2.11 -9.01
N THR A 142 2.74 1.82 -8.32
CA THR A 142 3.66 0.74 -8.73
C THR A 142 3.01 -0.64 -8.63
N ALA A 143 2.18 -0.90 -7.61
CA ALA A 143 1.46 -2.16 -7.48
C ALA A 143 0.45 -2.35 -8.62
N VAL A 144 -0.29 -1.29 -8.99
CA VAL A 144 -1.20 -1.29 -10.15
C VAL A 144 -0.43 -1.57 -11.44
N ASN A 145 0.69 -0.89 -11.68
CA ASN A 145 1.52 -1.14 -12.88
C ASN A 145 2.08 -2.57 -12.91
N THR A 146 2.46 -3.12 -11.75
CA THR A 146 2.92 -4.52 -11.65
C THR A 146 1.80 -5.51 -11.98
N ALA A 147 0.57 -5.23 -11.53
CA ALA A 147 -0.60 -6.03 -11.88
C ALA A 147 -0.91 -5.94 -13.38
N LEU A 148 -0.84 -4.74 -13.97
CA LEU A 148 -1.03 -4.51 -15.41
C LEU A 148 -0.01 -5.28 -16.26
N GLU A 149 1.28 -5.27 -15.89
CA GLU A 149 2.30 -6.06 -16.59
C GLU A 149 1.99 -7.56 -16.62
N ALA A 150 1.31 -8.09 -15.60
CA ALA A 150 0.89 -9.49 -15.56
C ALA A 150 -0.39 -9.71 -16.37
N ILE A 151 -1.36 -8.79 -16.26
CA ILE A 151 -2.63 -8.82 -17.01
C ILE A 151 -2.36 -8.80 -18.51
N ASP A 152 -1.49 -7.91 -18.99
CA ASP A 152 -1.15 -7.80 -20.41
C ASP A 152 -0.54 -9.10 -20.96
N LYS A 153 0.41 -9.68 -20.23
CA LYS A 153 1.01 -10.98 -20.60
C LYS A 153 0.00 -12.11 -20.62
N ILE A 154 -0.97 -12.09 -19.69
CA ILE A 154 -2.03 -13.10 -19.64
C ILE A 154 -2.99 -12.92 -20.82
N ARG A 155 -3.35 -11.67 -21.16
CA ARG A 155 -4.24 -11.33 -22.26
C ARG A 155 -3.74 -11.88 -23.59
N ASP A 156 -2.46 -11.73 -23.90
CA ASP A 156 -1.83 -12.31 -25.11
C ASP A 156 -2.10 -13.82 -25.25
N THR A 157 -2.11 -14.54 -24.13
CA THR A 157 -2.36 -16.00 -24.10
C THR A 157 -3.85 -16.35 -24.09
N ALA A 158 -4.69 -15.46 -23.54
CA ALA A 158 -6.13 -15.65 -23.44
C ALA A 158 -6.77 -15.56 -24.82
N ASP A 159 -6.40 -14.54 -25.59
CA ASP A 159 -6.90 -14.30 -26.95
C ASP A 159 -6.48 -15.42 -27.91
N SER A 160 -5.36 -16.09 -27.64
CA SER A 160 -4.85 -17.18 -28.47
C SER A 160 -5.58 -18.53 -28.27
N HIS A 161 -6.34 -18.68 -27.17
CA HIS A 161 -6.87 -19.98 -26.75
C HIS A 161 -8.34 -19.95 -26.28
N ASP A 162 -9.05 -18.84 -26.47
CA ASP A 162 -10.46 -18.68 -26.08
C ASP A 162 -10.71 -19.03 -24.59
N ARG A 163 -9.89 -18.45 -23.70
CA ARG A 163 -9.84 -18.80 -22.26
C ARG A 163 -10.38 -17.71 -21.35
N ILE A 164 -10.89 -18.14 -20.20
CA ILE A 164 -11.23 -17.24 -19.09
C ILE A 164 -10.09 -17.25 -18.07
N PHE A 165 -9.63 -16.06 -17.68
CA PHE A 165 -8.63 -15.88 -16.63
C PHE A 165 -9.21 -15.11 -15.44
N LEU A 166 -9.06 -15.70 -14.26
CA LEU A 166 -9.27 -15.01 -12.98
C LEU A 166 -7.91 -14.62 -12.43
N ILE A 167 -7.69 -13.33 -12.24
CA ILE A 167 -6.43 -12.77 -11.76
C ILE A 167 -6.66 -12.17 -10.38
N GLU A 168 -6.05 -12.79 -9.37
CA GLU A 168 -6.13 -12.35 -7.98
C GLU A 168 -5.03 -11.32 -7.70
N VAL A 169 -5.45 -10.11 -7.34
CA VAL A 169 -4.59 -8.96 -7.02
C VAL A 169 -4.59 -8.68 -5.51
N MET A 170 -3.52 -8.02 -5.04
CA MET A 170 -3.44 -7.64 -3.63
C MET A 170 -4.38 -6.48 -3.29
N GLY A 171 -4.57 -6.21 -2.00
CA GLY A 171 -5.45 -5.13 -1.53
C GLY A 171 -5.97 -5.31 -0.11
N ARG A 172 -5.61 -6.41 0.57
CA ARG A 172 -6.16 -6.84 1.87
C ARG A 172 -7.70 -6.81 1.90
N ASP A 173 -8.30 -5.79 2.50
CA ASP A 173 -9.75 -5.67 2.68
C ASP A 173 -10.32 -4.59 1.75
N SER A 174 -9.57 -4.22 0.70
CA SER A 174 -9.89 -3.09 -0.16
C SER A 174 -9.72 -3.38 -1.66
N GLY A 175 -10.61 -2.82 -2.45
CA GLY A 175 -10.73 -3.04 -3.89
C GLY A 175 -9.91 -2.10 -4.78
N TYR A 176 -9.08 -1.21 -4.22
CA TYR A 176 -8.46 -0.12 -4.99
C TYR A 176 -7.55 -0.61 -6.13
N ILE A 177 -6.68 -1.59 -5.86
CA ILE A 177 -5.79 -2.16 -6.88
C ILE A 177 -6.62 -2.87 -7.94
N ALA A 178 -7.62 -3.64 -7.53
CA ALA A 178 -8.49 -4.38 -8.45
C ALA A 178 -9.27 -3.46 -9.39
N ILE A 179 -9.86 -2.37 -8.88
CA ILE A 179 -10.60 -1.40 -9.70
C ILE A 179 -9.68 -0.74 -10.73
N GLN A 180 -8.53 -0.21 -10.30
CA GLN A 180 -7.65 0.49 -11.24
C GLN A 180 -6.99 -0.46 -12.23
N SER A 181 -6.57 -1.66 -11.79
CA SER A 181 -6.02 -2.68 -12.68
C SER A 181 -7.08 -3.18 -13.66
N GLY A 182 -8.34 -3.30 -13.23
CA GLY A 182 -9.44 -3.69 -14.09
C GLY A 182 -9.79 -2.65 -15.15
N ILE A 183 -9.86 -1.37 -14.77
CA ILE A 183 -10.09 -0.27 -15.72
C ILE A 183 -8.93 -0.18 -16.73
N ALA A 184 -7.69 -0.10 -16.24
CA ALA A 184 -6.54 0.11 -17.10
C ALA A 184 -6.18 -1.14 -17.92
N GLY A 185 -6.42 -2.33 -17.37
CA GLY A 185 -6.18 -3.61 -18.04
C GLY A 185 -7.34 -4.07 -18.93
N GLY A 186 -8.46 -3.33 -18.98
CA GLY A 186 -9.63 -3.66 -19.79
C GLY A 186 -10.32 -4.96 -19.37
N ALA A 187 -10.45 -5.21 -18.07
CA ALA A 187 -11.11 -6.40 -17.55
C ALA A 187 -12.63 -6.36 -17.80
N GLU A 188 -13.20 -7.50 -18.17
CA GLU A 188 -14.64 -7.68 -18.36
C GLU A 188 -15.39 -7.60 -17.04
N LEU A 189 -14.75 -8.01 -15.95
CA LEU A 189 -15.32 -7.94 -14.61
C LEU A 189 -14.25 -7.65 -13.56
N VAL A 190 -14.63 -6.88 -12.54
CA VAL A 190 -13.81 -6.64 -11.35
C VAL A 190 -14.63 -6.98 -10.12
N MET A 191 -14.11 -7.87 -9.28
CA MET A 191 -14.69 -8.29 -8.02
C MET A 191 -13.91 -7.65 -6.87
N VAL A 192 -14.63 -6.89 -6.04
CA VAL A 192 -14.06 -6.15 -4.90
C VAL A 192 -14.92 -6.29 -3.65
N PRO A 193 -14.33 -6.24 -2.44
CA PRO A 193 -15.09 -6.41 -1.20
C PRO A 193 -16.17 -5.36 -0.99
N GLU A 194 -16.03 -4.16 -1.56
CA GLU A 194 -16.97 -3.06 -1.40
C GLU A 194 -18.22 -3.18 -2.28
N VAL A 195 -18.20 -4.05 -3.29
CA VAL A 195 -19.32 -4.27 -4.21
C VAL A 195 -19.56 -5.76 -4.36
N LEU A 196 -20.55 -6.27 -3.64
CA LEU A 196 -21.00 -7.65 -3.79
C LEU A 196 -21.49 -7.87 -5.22
N THR A 197 -20.78 -8.73 -5.96
CA THR A 197 -21.16 -9.12 -7.32
C THR A 197 -21.69 -10.56 -7.27
N PRO A 198 -23.01 -10.78 -7.38
CA PRO A 198 -23.58 -12.12 -7.33
C PRO A 198 -23.08 -13.00 -8.48
N LEU A 199 -22.77 -14.27 -8.20
CA LEU A 199 -22.35 -15.24 -9.22
C LEU A 199 -23.25 -15.28 -10.48
N PRO A 200 -24.59 -15.19 -10.40
CA PRO A 200 -25.43 -15.18 -11.60
C PRO A 200 -25.14 -14.00 -12.55
N GLU A 201 -24.79 -12.83 -12.01
CA GLU A 201 -24.42 -11.65 -12.80
C GLU A 201 -23.11 -11.86 -13.55
N ILE A 202 -22.16 -12.58 -12.92
CA ILE A 202 -20.89 -12.97 -13.52
C ILE A 202 -21.13 -13.91 -14.70
N VAL A 203 -21.92 -14.96 -14.48
CA VAL A 203 -22.26 -15.95 -15.51
C VAL A 203 -22.98 -15.30 -16.69
N GLU A 204 -23.91 -14.39 -16.43
CA GLU A 204 -24.63 -13.67 -17.49
C GLU A 204 -23.72 -12.74 -18.30
N THR A 205 -22.78 -12.07 -17.64
CA THR A 205 -21.78 -11.23 -18.29
C THR A 205 -20.91 -12.06 -19.24
N LEU A 206 -20.44 -13.24 -18.79
CA LEU A 206 -19.66 -14.16 -19.61
C LEU A 206 -20.47 -14.69 -20.81
N ARG A 207 -21.72 -15.12 -20.59
CA ARG A 207 -22.62 -15.58 -21.66
C ARG A 207 -22.88 -14.49 -22.70
N THR A 208 -23.10 -13.26 -22.25
CA THR A 208 -23.28 -12.10 -23.14
C THR A 208 -22.01 -11.83 -23.95
N GLY A 209 -20.83 -11.92 -23.33
CA GLY A 209 -19.53 -11.81 -24.01
C GLY A 209 -19.38 -12.82 -25.14
N TRP A 210 -19.66 -14.10 -24.89
CA TRP A 210 -19.58 -15.15 -25.92
C TRP A 210 -20.56 -14.92 -27.07
N SER A 211 -21.77 -14.44 -26.79
CA SER A 211 -22.75 -14.10 -27.83
C SER A 211 -22.26 -13.00 -28.79
N ARG A 212 -21.33 -12.15 -28.32
CA ARG A 212 -20.68 -11.08 -29.09
C ARG A 212 -19.36 -11.51 -29.73
N GLN A 213 -19.06 -12.81 -29.76
CA GLN A 213 -17.79 -13.37 -30.27
C GLN A 213 -16.54 -12.91 -29.47
N LYS A 214 -16.70 -12.43 -28.22
CA LYS A 214 -15.55 -12.32 -27.31
C LYS A 214 -15.20 -13.73 -26.84
N SER A 215 -14.06 -14.23 -27.29
CA SER A 215 -13.66 -15.62 -27.02
C SER A 215 -12.77 -15.75 -25.78
N SER A 216 -12.11 -14.67 -25.36
CA SER A 216 -11.34 -14.55 -24.13
C SER A 216 -12.03 -13.63 -23.12
N SER A 217 -11.76 -13.82 -21.83
CA SER A 217 -12.22 -12.90 -20.77
C SER A 217 -11.26 -12.86 -19.59
N ILE A 218 -11.06 -11.68 -19.02
CA ILE A 218 -10.26 -11.40 -17.84
C ILE A 218 -11.18 -10.89 -16.73
N ILE A 219 -11.12 -11.56 -15.60
CA ILE A 219 -11.80 -11.21 -14.37
C ILE A 219 -10.74 -10.87 -13.33
N ILE A 220 -10.79 -9.66 -12.77
CA ILE A 220 -9.90 -9.26 -11.68
C ILE A 220 -10.61 -9.50 -10.36
N VAL A 221 -9.92 -10.11 -9.41
CA VAL A 221 -10.45 -10.42 -8.07
C VAL A 221 -9.52 -9.81 -7.03
N ALA A 222 -10.04 -8.93 -6.17
CA ALA A 222 -9.30 -8.46 -5.00
C ALA A 222 -9.12 -9.61 -3.99
N GLU A 223 -7.94 -9.72 -3.37
CA GLU A 223 -7.77 -10.56 -2.18
C GLU A 223 -8.69 -10.04 -1.04
N GLY A 224 -9.14 -10.93 -0.13
CA GLY A 224 -10.02 -10.61 1.00
C GLY A 224 -10.05 -11.72 2.06
N ASP A 225 -10.37 -11.37 3.32
CA ASP A 225 -10.23 -12.26 4.49
C ASP A 225 -11.43 -13.22 4.73
N GLU A 226 -12.62 -12.97 4.16
CA GLU A 226 -13.77 -13.88 4.26
C GLU A 226 -14.42 -14.15 2.89
N GLU A 227 -14.49 -15.44 2.54
CA GLU A 227 -15.13 -16.07 1.37
C GLU A 227 -14.48 -15.81 -0.01
N GLY A 228 -13.97 -16.87 -0.64
CA GLY A 228 -13.86 -16.91 -2.09
C GLY A 228 -12.51 -16.48 -2.69
N LYS A 229 -11.42 -17.21 -2.41
CA LYS A 229 -10.18 -17.11 -3.23
C LYS A 229 -10.56 -17.16 -4.71
N ALA A 230 -9.80 -16.54 -5.62
CA ALA A 230 -10.13 -16.59 -7.06
C ALA A 230 -10.35 -18.03 -7.60
N LYS A 231 -9.79 -19.04 -6.91
CA LYS A 231 -10.05 -20.47 -7.13
C LYS A 231 -11.46 -20.94 -6.77
N GLU A 232 -12.00 -20.47 -5.65
CA GLU A 232 -13.36 -20.80 -5.18
C GLU A 232 -14.40 -20.15 -6.11
N VAL A 233 -14.19 -18.88 -6.47
CA VAL A 233 -15.01 -18.19 -7.47
C VAL A 233 -14.97 -18.94 -8.81
N ALA A 234 -13.78 -19.32 -9.28
CA ALA A 234 -13.62 -20.11 -10.49
C ALA A 234 -14.42 -21.42 -10.44
N GLU A 235 -14.36 -22.14 -9.31
CA GLU A 235 -15.06 -23.41 -9.15
C GLU A 235 -16.59 -23.23 -9.11
N GLN A 236 -17.07 -22.19 -8.44
CA GLN A 236 -18.50 -21.84 -8.41
C GLN A 236 -19.03 -21.46 -9.81
N ILE A 237 -18.24 -20.72 -10.59
CA ILE A 237 -18.60 -20.38 -11.98
C ILE A 237 -18.65 -21.65 -12.84
N ARG A 238 -17.68 -22.57 -12.71
CA ARG A 238 -17.69 -23.85 -13.44
C ARG A 238 -18.92 -24.70 -13.14
N GLN A 239 -19.39 -24.72 -11.89
CA GLN A 239 -20.59 -25.48 -11.52
C GLN A 239 -21.89 -24.93 -12.14
N GLN A 240 -21.92 -23.66 -12.53
CA GLN A 240 -23.09 -23.03 -13.17
C GLN A 240 -23.03 -23.00 -14.70
N LEU A 241 -21.90 -23.40 -15.29
CA LEU A 241 -21.69 -23.42 -16.73
C LEU A 241 -21.76 -24.87 -17.24
N ASP A 242 -22.67 -25.12 -18.17
CA ASP A 242 -22.93 -26.45 -18.75
C ASP A 242 -21.83 -26.93 -19.72
N SER A 243 -20.76 -26.16 -19.92
CA SER A 243 -19.72 -26.38 -20.93
C SER A 243 -18.32 -26.45 -20.34
N ASP A 244 -17.46 -27.24 -20.99
CA ASP A 244 -16.06 -27.51 -20.64
C ASP A 244 -15.15 -26.29 -20.95
N ILE A 245 -15.40 -25.17 -20.26
CA ILE A 245 -14.68 -23.91 -20.46
C ILE A 245 -13.33 -23.96 -19.76
N ASP A 246 -12.26 -23.72 -20.52
CA ASP A 246 -10.91 -23.65 -19.98
C ASP A 246 -10.72 -22.35 -19.19
N MET A 247 -10.88 -22.47 -17.88
CA MET A 247 -10.73 -21.39 -16.92
C MET A 247 -9.44 -21.54 -16.11
N ARG A 248 -8.65 -20.48 -16.06
CA ARG A 248 -7.36 -20.41 -15.36
C ARG A 248 -7.40 -19.38 -14.26
N VAL A 249 -6.73 -19.70 -13.14
CA VAL A 249 -6.60 -18.79 -12.00
C VAL A 249 -5.14 -18.46 -11.80
N THR A 250 -4.82 -17.17 -11.69
CA THR A 250 -3.48 -16.67 -11.43
C THR A 250 -3.49 -15.77 -10.22
N THR A 251 -2.77 -16.17 -9.17
CA THR A 251 -2.54 -15.32 -7.99
C THR A 251 -1.22 -14.59 -8.14
N LEU A 252 -1.26 -13.26 -8.28
CA LEU A 252 -0.04 -12.46 -8.41
C LEU A 252 0.73 -12.41 -7.07
N GLY A 253 -0.01 -12.21 -5.97
CA GLY A 253 0.55 -12.15 -4.62
C GLY A 253 1.66 -11.10 -4.50
N HIS A 254 2.74 -11.47 -3.79
CA HIS A 254 3.77 -10.55 -3.31
C HIS A 254 4.62 -9.87 -4.39
N ILE A 255 4.51 -10.26 -5.68
CA ILE A 255 5.21 -9.53 -6.75
C ILE A 255 4.78 -8.05 -6.79
N GLN A 256 3.55 -7.75 -6.40
CA GLN A 256 2.96 -6.41 -6.34
C GLN A 256 3.57 -5.49 -5.27
N ARG A 257 4.29 -6.05 -4.29
CA ARG A 257 5.05 -5.26 -3.29
C ARG A 257 6.48 -4.95 -3.73
N GLY A 258 6.98 -5.69 -4.72
CA GLY A 258 8.32 -5.55 -5.24
C GLY A 258 8.40 -4.58 -6.41
N GLY A 259 9.59 -4.49 -7.01
CA GLY A 259 9.79 -3.72 -8.24
C GLY A 259 10.31 -2.29 -8.03
N ILE A 260 10.63 -1.67 -9.16
CA ILE A 260 11.14 -0.30 -9.20
C ILE A 260 9.95 0.64 -9.07
N PRO A 261 9.94 1.59 -8.11
CA PRO A 261 8.84 2.54 -7.99
C PRO A 261 8.71 3.38 -9.26
N THR A 262 7.48 3.66 -9.65
CA THR A 262 7.13 4.53 -10.77
C THR A 262 7.56 5.97 -10.51
N ALA A 263 7.46 6.84 -11.53
CA ALA A 263 7.70 8.27 -11.35
C ALA A 263 6.75 8.87 -10.29
N TYR A 264 5.49 8.45 -10.29
CA TYR A 264 4.49 8.93 -9.36
C TYR A 264 4.85 8.58 -7.91
N ASP A 265 5.15 7.31 -7.61
CA ASP A 265 5.49 6.88 -6.25
C ASP A 265 6.80 7.49 -5.74
N ARG A 266 7.77 7.76 -6.63
CA ARG A 266 9.01 8.47 -6.24
C ARG A 266 8.72 9.92 -5.86
N ILE A 267 7.88 10.61 -6.63
CA ILE A 267 7.50 12.00 -6.35
C ILE A 267 6.63 12.07 -5.10
N LEU A 268 5.60 11.23 -4.99
CA LEU A 268 4.71 11.15 -3.84
C LEU A 268 5.50 10.81 -2.57
N GLY A 269 6.34 9.78 -2.60
CA GLY A 269 7.20 9.44 -1.48
C GLY A 269 8.12 10.60 -1.08
N SER A 270 8.65 11.34 -2.05
CA SER A 270 9.48 12.51 -1.76
C SER A 270 8.69 13.66 -1.12
N ARG A 271 7.50 13.97 -1.64
CA ARG A 271 6.61 15.00 -1.10
C ARG A 271 6.17 14.68 0.32
N LEU A 272 5.73 13.46 0.56
CA LEU A 272 5.25 13.00 1.87
C LEU A 272 6.38 12.89 2.88
N GLY A 273 7.56 12.44 2.47
CA GLY A 273 8.74 12.40 3.35
C GLY A 273 9.19 13.79 3.80
N LEU A 274 9.20 14.76 2.88
CA LEU A 274 9.51 16.14 3.22
C LEU A 274 8.40 16.77 4.09
N GLY A 275 7.13 16.56 3.72
CA GLY A 275 5.98 17.02 4.49
C GLY A 275 5.95 16.45 5.90
N ALA A 276 6.29 15.17 6.10
CA ALA A 276 6.35 14.58 7.43
C ALA A 276 7.44 15.22 8.31
N LEU A 277 8.61 15.53 7.72
CA LEU A 277 9.68 16.25 8.41
C LEU A 277 9.26 17.68 8.78
N GLU A 278 8.73 18.43 7.81
CA GLU A 278 8.34 19.83 8.00
C GLU A 278 7.17 19.94 8.97
N GLY A 279 6.22 19.01 8.94
CA GLY A 279 5.15 18.87 9.93
C GLY A 279 5.70 18.70 11.34
N LEU A 280 6.65 17.76 11.55
CA LEU A 280 7.31 17.61 12.85
C LEU A 280 7.99 18.91 13.31
N MET A 281 8.67 19.61 12.40
CA MET A 281 9.31 20.89 12.70
C MET A 281 8.30 21.97 13.08
N ALA A 282 7.11 21.96 12.48
CA ALA A 282 6.00 22.85 12.76
C ALA A 282 5.25 22.50 14.06
N GLY A 283 5.58 21.39 14.71
CA GLY A 283 4.95 20.94 15.96
C GLY A 283 3.77 19.99 15.77
N GLU A 284 3.53 19.50 14.55
CA GLU A 284 2.56 18.45 14.28
C GLU A 284 2.94 17.16 15.02
N LYS A 285 1.92 16.43 15.47
CA LYS A 285 2.09 15.23 16.29
C LYS A 285 0.91 14.28 16.11
N ASN A 286 1.21 12.99 15.98
CA ASN A 286 0.22 11.94 15.75
C ASN A 286 -0.69 12.19 14.55
N VAL A 287 -0.10 12.69 13.46
CA VAL A 287 -0.79 12.92 12.19
C VAL A 287 -0.05 12.20 11.07
N MET A 288 -0.79 11.80 10.05
CA MET A 288 -0.27 11.35 8.77
C MET A 288 -0.20 12.56 7.82
N ALA A 289 0.96 12.78 7.20
CA ALA A 289 1.07 13.60 6.01
C ALA A 289 0.48 12.84 4.82
N GLY A 290 -0.52 13.41 4.16
CA GLY A 290 -1.17 12.87 2.96
C GLY A 290 -1.27 13.93 1.86
N VAL A 291 -1.66 13.52 0.66
CA VAL A 291 -1.99 14.46 -0.42
C VAL A 291 -3.45 14.29 -0.78
N VAL A 292 -4.22 15.38 -0.71
CA VAL A 292 -5.64 15.42 -1.11
C VAL A 292 -5.83 16.59 -2.06
N ASN A 293 -6.39 16.34 -3.25
CA ASN A 293 -6.55 17.34 -4.30
C ASN A 293 -5.24 18.07 -4.63
N ASN A 294 -4.14 17.31 -4.69
CA ASN A 294 -2.77 17.79 -4.92
C ASN A 294 -2.20 18.72 -3.82
N GLU A 295 -2.91 18.92 -2.71
CA GLU A 295 -2.45 19.69 -1.56
C GLU A 295 -1.95 18.77 -0.44
N LEU A 296 -0.89 19.18 0.27
CA LEU A 296 -0.40 18.45 1.44
C LEU A 296 -1.35 18.69 2.61
N VAL A 297 -1.82 17.62 3.23
CA VAL A 297 -2.73 17.67 4.39
C VAL A 297 -2.19 16.83 5.54
N TYR A 298 -2.54 17.22 6.77
CA TYR A 298 -2.23 16.46 7.97
C TYR A 298 -3.52 15.91 8.57
N THR A 299 -3.63 14.59 8.65
CA THR A 299 -4.81 13.90 9.18
C THR A 299 -4.43 13.15 10.45
N PRO A 300 -5.16 13.26 11.57
CA PRO A 300 -4.86 12.51 12.78
C PRO A 300 -4.76 11.00 12.52
N PHE A 301 -3.81 10.32 13.16
CA PHE A 301 -3.66 8.87 13.01
C PHE A 301 -4.93 8.12 13.38
N ARG A 302 -5.63 8.56 14.43
CA ARG A 302 -6.90 7.96 14.85
C ARG A 302 -7.94 7.98 13.75
N ASP A 303 -8.00 9.06 12.97
CA ASP A 303 -8.94 9.21 11.85
C ASP A 303 -8.48 8.41 10.64
N THR A 304 -7.18 8.47 10.33
CA THR A 304 -6.52 7.69 9.26
C THR A 304 -6.81 6.19 9.36
N ILE A 305 -6.82 5.65 10.59
CA ILE A 305 -6.99 4.21 10.88
C ILE A 305 -8.48 3.83 10.98
N ARG A 306 -9.34 4.70 11.51
CA ARG A 306 -10.74 4.36 11.83
C ARG A 306 -11.72 4.70 10.72
N LEU A 307 -11.49 5.80 10.00
CA LEU A 307 -12.41 6.22 8.96
C LEU A 307 -12.13 5.40 7.70
N PRO A 308 -13.16 4.83 7.06
CA PRO A 308 -12.97 4.16 5.80
C PRO A 308 -12.61 5.19 4.74
N LYS A 309 -11.64 4.86 3.90
CA LYS A 309 -11.45 5.61 2.67
C LYS A 309 -12.59 5.24 1.70
N PRO A 310 -13.30 6.23 1.12
CA PRO A 310 -14.36 5.94 0.17
C PRO A 310 -13.79 5.52 -1.18
N ILE A 311 -14.40 4.50 -1.79
CA ILE A 311 -14.18 4.21 -3.21
C ILE A 311 -14.92 5.23 -4.08
N SER A 312 -14.28 5.64 -5.16
CA SER A 312 -14.89 6.52 -6.16
C SER A 312 -16.03 5.79 -6.88
N GLU A 313 -17.26 6.29 -6.72
CA GLU A 313 -18.42 5.83 -7.47
C GLU A 313 -18.21 5.99 -8.99
N ASP A 314 -17.46 7.01 -9.41
CA ASP A 314 -17.13 7.23 -10.82
C ASP A 314 -16.22 6.12 -11.35
N LEU A 315 -15.22 5.67 -10.57
CA LEU A 315 -14.38 4.54 -10.97
C LEU A 315 -15.18 3.23 -11.03
N LEU A 316 -16.07 2.97 -10.06
CA LEU A 316 -16.96 1.81 -10.12
C LEU A 316 -17.89 1.84 -11.34
N ARG A 317 -18.40 3.04 -11.67
CA ARG A 317 -19.20 3.27 -12.87
C ARG A 317 -18.36 3.05 -14.14
N MET A 318 -17.11 3.51 -14.17
CA MET A 318 -16.19 3.28 -15.29
C MET A 318 -15.95 1.80 -15.54
N VAL A 319 -15.71 1.00 -14.48
CA VAL A 319 -15.57 -0.47 -14.60
C VAL A 319 -16.75 -1.07 -15.36
N LYS A 320 -17.99 -0.71 -14.97
CA LYS A 320 -19.21 -1.26 -15.58
C LYS A 320 -19.44 -0.77 -17.02
N ILE A 321 -19.06 0.46 -17.34
CA ILE A 321 -19.28 1.05 -18.67
C ILE A 321 -18.23 0.60 -19.67
N LEU A 322 -16.98 0.44 -19.24
CA LEU A 322 -15.87 0.11 -20.15
C LEU A 322 -15.76 -1.40 -20.44
N SER A 323 -16.49 -2.25 -19.73
CA SER A 323 -16.46 -3.71 -19.90
C SER A 323 -17.41 -4.27 -20.97
N VAL A 324 -18.24 -3.43 -21.61
CA VAL A 324 -19.23 -3.86 -22.64
C VAL A 324 -18.63 -4.40 -23.93
#